data_AF-A0A2I8DMS9-F1
#
_entry.id   AF-A0A2I8DMS9-F1
#
_cell.length_a   1.000
_cell.length_b   1.000
_cell.length_c   1.000
_cell.angle_alpha   90.00
_cell.angle_beta   90.00
_cell.angle_gamma   90.00
#
_symmetry.space_group_name_H-M   'P 1'
#
loop_
_entity.id
_entity.type
_entity.pdbx_description
1 polymer ?
#
loop_
_entity_poly.entity_id
_entity_poly.type
_entity_poly.pdbx_seq_one_letter_code
_entity_poly.pdbx_strand_id
1 'polypeptide(L)' 'MSLDTLFSLSGHGPYLLGAYGVTLAALALEALLLWRRARKRRQGPGADLP' A
#
# COMPACT_ATOMS: atom_id res chain seq x y z
N MET A 1 21.28 -8.97 -12.45
CA MET A 1 20.62 -7.98 -13.33
C MET A 1 19.99 -6.94 -12.44
N SER A 2 20.40 -5.68 -12.61
CA SER A 2 20.16 -4.63 -11.62
C SER A 2 18.72 -4.12 -11.72
N LEU A 3 18.08 -3.83 -10.58
CA LEU A 3 16.80 -3.11 -10.55
C LEU A 3 16.88 -1.78 -11.34
N ASP A 4 18.05 -1.13 -11.31
CA ASP A 4 18.38 0.03 -12.13
C ASP A 4 18.22 -0.20 -13.65
N THR A 5 18.49 -1.40 -14.16
CA THR A 5 18.38 -1.69 -15.60
C THR A 5 16.91 -1.84 -16.03
N LEU A 6 16.01 -2.26 -15.13
CA LEU A 6 14.56 -2.25 -15.37
C LEU A 6 13.97 -0.84 -15.43
N PHE A 7 14.51 0.09 -14.63
CA PHE A 7 14.08 1.50 -14.64
C PHE A 7 14.74 2.33 -15.74
N SER A 8 15.97 1.99 -16.14
CA SER A 8 16.80 2.79 -17.05
C SER A 8 16.61 2.44 -18.54
N LEU A 9 16.25 1.20 -18.90
CA LEU A 9 16.25 0.77 -20.30
C LEU A 9 15.07 1.30 -21.14
N SER A 10 14.02 1.87 -20.54
CA SER A 10 12.79 2.14 -21.30
C SER A 10 12.51 3.60 -21.59
N GLY A 11 13.03 4.60 -20.87
CA GLY A 11 12.48 5.97 -20.96
C GLY A 11 10.97 6.06 -20.60
N HIS A 12 10.35 4.93 -20.21
CA HIS A 12 8.96 4.75 -19.81
C HIS A 12 8.85 4.41 -18.31
N GLY A 13 9.96 4.46 -17.57
CA GLY A 13 10.02 4.33 -16.11
C GLY A 13 8.96 5.14 -15.35
N PRO A 14 8.67 6.41 -15.69
CA PRO A 14 7.58 7.15 -15.03
C PRO A 14 6.19 6.60 -15.35
N TYR A 15 5.98 6.04 -16.54
CA TYR A 15 4.68 5.52 -16.96
C TYR A 15 4.37 4.16 -16.34
N LEU A 16 5.36 3.28 -16.19
CA LEU A 16 5.19 2.02 -15.45
C LEU A 16 4.98 2.27 -13.95
N LEU A 17 5.76 3.19 -13.36
CA LEU A 17 5.56 3.58 -11.97
C LEU A 17 4.21 4.27 -11.77
N GLY A 18 3.75 5.06 -12.74
CA GLY A 18 2.41 5.65 -12.74
C GLY A 18 1.30 4.60 -12.85
N ALA A 19 1.33 3.76 -13.89
CA ALA A 19 0.27 2.79 -14.18
C ALA A 19 0.13 1.72 -13.08
N TYR A 20 1.25 1.13 -12.65
CA TYR A 20 1.23 0.07 -11.64
C TYR A 20 1.28 0.64 -10.22
N GLY A 21 1.92 1.79 -10.01
CA GLY A 21 1.99 2.44 -8.70
C GLY A 21 0.67 3.04 -8.25
N VAL A 22 -0.18 3.55 -9.15
CA VAL A 22 -1.53 4.03 -8.78
C VAL A 22 -2.39 2.89 -8.25
N THR A 23 -2.35 1.73 -8.90
CA THR A 23 -3.11 0.54 -8.47
C THR A 23 -2.62 0.06 -7.10
N LEU A 24 -1.30 -0.02 -6.90
CA LEU A 24 -0.71 -0.37 -5.61
C LEU A 24 -1.01 0.68 -4.52
N ALA A 25 -1.03 1.97 -4.86
CA ALA A 25 -1.36 3.03 -3.93
C ALA A 25 -2.83 2.96 -3.49
N ALA A 26 -3.76 2.67 -4.42
CA ALA A 26 -5.16 2.47 -4.10
C ALA A 26 -5.36 1.27 -3.16
N LEU A 27 -4.76 0.12 -3.49
CA LEU A 27 -4.79 -1.09 -2.64
C LEU A 27 -4.18 -0.83 -1.26
N ALA A 28 -3.03 -0.16 -1.19
CA ALA A 28 -2.37 0.19 0.06
C ALA A 28 -3.23 1.14 0.90
N LEU A 29 -3.91 2.11 0.26
CA LEU A 29 -4.79 3.04 0.94
C LEU A 29 -6.01 2.33 1.55
N GLU A 30 -6.67 1.47 0.80
CA GLU A 30 -7.81 0.68 1.32
C GLU A 30 -7.37 -0.23 2.48
N ALA A 31 -6.26 -0.93 2.33
CA ALA A 31 -5.69 -1.76 3.39
C ALA A 31 -5.36 -0.94 4.65
N LEU A 32 -4.79 0.25 4.49
CA LEU A 32 -4.46 1.14 5.59
C LEU A 32 -5.71 1.68 6.30
N LEU A 33 -6.76 2.02 5.55
CA LEU A 33 -8.05 2.46 6.13
C LEU A 33 -8.71 1.34 6.94
N LEU A 34 -8.75 0.12 6.38
CA LEU A 34 -9.27 -1.06 7.08
C LEU A 34 -8.45 -1.38 8.34
N TRP A 35 -7.12 -1.32 8.25
CA TRP A 35 -6.23 -1.53 9.38
C TRP A 35 -6.44 -0.48 10.48
N ARG A 36 -6.55 0.81 10.12
CA ARG A 36 -6.85 1.89 11.09
C ARG A 36 -8.20 1.68 11.76
N ARG A 37 -9.22 1.26 11.01
CA ARG A 37 -10.56 0.97 11.55
C ARG A 37 -10.54 -0.24 12.48
N ALA A 38 -9.86 -1.32 12.08
CA ALA A 38 -9.69 -2.51 12.90
C ALA A 38 -8.93 -2.20 14.20
N ARG A 39 -7.89 -1.37 14.13
CA ARG A 39 -7.11 -0.95 15.31
C ARG A 39 -7.95 -0.10 16.27
N LYS A 40 -8.78 0.83 15.77
CA LYS A 40 -9.74 1.58 16.60
C LYS A 40 -10.76 0.67 17.28
N ARG A 41 -11.22 -0.38 16.59
CA ARG A 41 -12.15 -1.37 17.18
C ARG A 41 -11.49 -2.25 18.24
N ARG A 42 -10.21 -2.60 18.07
CA ARG A 42 -9.42 -3.35 19.06
C ARG A 42 -8.98 -2.51 20.26
N GLN A 43 -9.04 -1.18 20.16
CA GLN A 43 -8.84 -0.25 21.29
C GLN A 43 -10.17 0.23 21.89
N GLY A 44 -11.31 -0.30 21.42
CA GLY A 44 -12.61 -0.09 22.05
C GLY A 44 -12.69 -0.89 23.36
N PRO A 45 -13.42 -0.39 24.39
CA PRO A 45 -13.41 -0.90 25.76
C PRO A 45 -14.15 -2.25 25.90
N GLY A 46 -13.56 -3.29 25.31
CA GLY A 46 -14.03 -4.67 25.35
C GLY A 46 -12.89 -5.69 25.25
N ALA A 47 -11.66 -5.27 25.55
CA ALA A 47 -10.50 -6.15 25.71
C ALA A 47 -10.37 -6.64 27.17
N ASP A 48 -11.46 -6.52 27.92
CA ASP A 48 -11.58 -6.66 29.36
C ASP A 48 -13.01 -7.13 29.65
N LEU A 49 -13.33 -8.34 29.16
CA LEU A 49 -14.35 -9.20 29.75
C LEU A 49 -13.65 -10.52 30.15
N PRO A 50 -13.90 -11.01 31.38
CA PRO A 50 -13.04 -11.94 32.12
C PRO A 50 -12.92 -13.33 31.50
#